data_AF-A0A379FJW1-F1
#
_entry.id   AF-A0A379FJW1-F1
#
_cell.length_a   1.000
_cell.length_b   1.000
_cell.length_c   1.000
_cell.angle_alpha   90.00
_cell.angle_beta   90.00
_cell.angle_gamma   90.00
#
_symmetry.space_group_name_H-M   'P 1'
#
loop_
_entity.id
_entity.type
_entity.pdbx_description
1 polymer ?
#
loop_
_entity_poly.entity_id
_entity_poly.type
_entity_poly.pdbx_seq_one_letter_code
_entity_poly.pdbx_strand_id
1 'polypeptide(L)'
;MIWQSVPKKRPPIYVSSRSNQGGMGPDFRMEMDGIQFSDIPLMTGANLPLMQKASSKFANDYSLMRLYAMGIDAWSLANNYNELTKGTLQFNGVSGSLRVEDNCTIYRQLPWMQFKQGKIEPVGQ
;
A
#
# COMPACT_ATOMS: atom_id res chain seq x y z
N MET A 1 47.26 -16.62 2.82
CA MET A 1 46.42 -15.40 2.89
C MET A 1 45.14 -15.69 2.13
N ILE A 2 44.05 -16.00 2.83
CA ILE A 2 42.78 -16.42 2.23
C ILE A 2 41.89 -15.18 2.20
N TRP A 3 41.59 -14.66 1.01
CA TRP A 3 40.63 -13.57 0.85
C TRP A 3 39.23 -14.11 1.15
N GLN A 4 38.72 -13.89 2.36
CA GLN A 4 37.30 -14.06 2.60
C GLN A 4 36.56 -12.90 1.91
N SER A 5 35.87 -13.20 0.82
CA SER A 5 34.95 -12.24 0.20
C SER A 5 33.82 -11.97 1.18
N VAL A 6 33.81 -10.78 1.79
CA VAL A 6 32.67 -10.32 2.57
C VAL A 6 31.45 -10.32 1.62
N PRO A 7 30.37 -11.07 1.93
CA PRO A 7 29.20 -11.07 1.07
C PRO A 7 28.67 -9.63 1.01
N LYS A 8 28.75 -9.03 -0.18
CA LYS A 8 28.33 -7.66 -0.42
C LYS A 8 26.81 -7.61 -0.22
N LYS A 9 26.37 -7.02 0.89
CA LYS A 9 24.93 -6.83 1.18
C LYS A 9 24.32 -6.09 0.00
N ARG A 10 23.33 -6.70 -0.65
CA ARG A 10 22.62 -6.07 -1.78
C ARG A 10 21.91 -4.81 -1.24
N PRO A 11 21.92 -3.68 -1.99
CA PRO A 11 21.21 -2.49 -1.57
C PRO A 11 19.70 -2.79 -1.51
N PRO A 12 18.96 -2.19 -0.56
CA PRO A 12 17.51 -2.31 -0.51
C PRO A 12 16.90 -1.66 -1.75
N ILE A 13 15.86 -2.30 -2.31
CA ILE A 13 15.11 -1.80 -3.46
C ILE A 13 13.72 -1.41 -2.98
N TYR A 14 13.34 -0.16 -3.26
CA TYR A 14 12.03 0.39 -2.95
C TYR A 14 11.28 0.71 -4.23
N VAL A 15 10.02 0.30 -4.31
CA VAL A 15 9.16 0.54 -5.47
C VAL A 15 7.79 1.05 -5.04
N SER A 16 7.04 1.60 -6.00
CA SER A 16 5.67 2.05 -5.74
C SER A 16 4.67 0.89 -5.78
N SER A 17 3.42 1.18 -5.41
CA SER A 17 2.28 0.26 -5.54
C SER A 17 2.10 -0.29 -6.96
N ARG A 18 2.64 0.39 -7.99
CA ARG A 18 2.60 -0.09 -9.38
C ARG A 18 3.31 -1.44 -9.57
N SER A 19 4.28 -1.80 -8.73
CA SER A 19 4.93 -3.12 -8.83
C SER A 19 4.10 -4.25 -8.21
N ASN A 20 3.08 -3.92 -7.42
CA ASN A 20 2.11 -4.87 -6.90
C ASN A 20 0.90 -4.91 -7.85
N GLN A 21 0.88 -5.89 -8.75
CA GLN A 21 -0.17 -6.07 -9.74
C GLN A 21 -1.01 -7.30 -9.44
N GLY A 22 -2.30 -7.22 -9.76
CA GLY A 22 -3.23 -8.34 -9.68
C GLY A 22 -2.88 -9.44 -10.68
N GLY A 23 -3.29 -10.67 -10.38
CA GLY A 23 -3.07 -11.82 -11.28
C GLY A 23 -1.63 -12.36 -11.32
N MET A 24 -0.70 -11.74 -10.60
CA MET A 24 0.68 -12.24 -10.49
C MET A 24 0.79 -13.30 -9.40
N GLY A 25 1.24 -14.49 -9.80
CA GLY A 25 1.34 -15.66 -8.94
C GLY A 25 2.55 -15.65 -7.99
N PRO A 26 2.74 -16.72 -7.21
CA PRO A 26 3.87 -16.89 -6.30
C PRO A 26 5.25 -16.75 -6.97
N ASP A 27 5.40 -17.18 -8.22
CA ASP A 27 6.66 -17.14 -8.96
C ASP A 27 7.16 -15.70 -9.15
N PHE A 28 6.29 -14.80 -9.61
CA PHE A 28 6.59 -13.37 -9.68
C PHE A 28 7.00 -12.81 -8.31
N ARG A 29 6.31 -13.22 -7.24
CA ARG A 29 6.63 -12.76 -5.87
C ARG A 29 7.96 -13.31 -5.37
N MET A 30 8.40 -14.48 -5.84
CA MET A 30 9.72 -15.01 -5.56
C MET A 30 10.81 -14.25 -6.34
N GLU A 31 10.55 -13.87 -7.60
CA GLU A 31 11.47 -13.02 -8.37
C GLU A 31 11.67 -11.65 -7.71
N MET A 32 10.65 -11.14 -7.04
CA MET A 32 10.67 -9.86 -6.33
C MET A 32 11.21 -9.95 -4.89
N ASP A 33 11.72 -11.10 -4.44
CA ASP A 33 12.16 -11.32 -3.05
C ASP A 33 13.14 -10.23 -2.57
N GLY A 34 12.85 -9.66 -1.39
CA GLY A 34 13.64 -8.58 -0.80
C GLY A 34 13.20 -7.17 -1.20
N ILE A 35 12.36 -7.01 -2.22
CA ILE A 35 11.86 -5.69 -2.64
C ILE A 35 10.77 -5.21 -1.70
N GLN A 36 10.87 -3.94 -1.28
CA GLN A 36 9.87 -3.26 -0.47
C GLN A 36 9.03 -2.33 -1.32
N PHE A 37 7.73 -2.24 -1.02
CA PHE A 37 6.81 -1.37 -1.74
C PHE A 37 5.77 -0.78 -0.80
N SER A 38 5.32 0.42 -1.12
CA SER A 38 4.19 1.05 -0.44
C SER A 38 2.89 0.81 -1.21
N ASP A 39 1.82 0.41 -0.54
CA ASP A 39 0.48 0.29 -1.14
C ASP A 39 -0.59 0.70 -0.11
N ILE A 40 -1.84 0.77 -0.55
CA ILE A 40 -2.94 1.18 0.33
C ILE A 40 -3.25 0.11 1.41
N PRO A 41 -3.77 0.50 2.60
CA PRO A 41 -4.16 -0.44 3.65
C PRO A 41 -5.12 -1.56 3.21
N LEU A 42 -6.00 -1.30 2.23
CA LEU A 42 -6.85 -2.36 1.67
C LEU A 42 -6.05 -3.55 1.13
N MET A 43 -4.86 -3.30 0.56
CA MET A 43 -4.01 -4.31 -0.07
C MET A 43 -3.12 -5.05 0.92
N THR A 44 -3.07 -4.62 2.18
CA THR A 44 -2.25 -5.27 3.22
C THR A 44 -3.03 -6.31 4.02
N GLY A 45 -4.34 -6.43 3.78
CA GLY A 45 -5.23 -7.29 4.57
C GLY A 45 -5.68 -6.65 5.89
N ALA A 46 -5.45 -5.35 6.11
CA ALA A 46 -5.87 -4.63 7.32
C ALA A 46 -7.40 -4.73 7.58
N ASN A 47 -8.20 -4.86 6.53
CA ASN A 47 -9.63 -5.19 6.61
C ASN A 47 -9.95 -6.34 5.64
N LEU A 48 -9.83 -7.57 6.13
CA LEU A 48 -9.96 -8.78 5.31
C LEU A 48 -11.35 -8.91 4.64
N PRO A 49 -12.49 -8.67 5.32
CA PRO A 49 -13.80 -8.72 4.66
C PRO A 49 -13.94 -7.71 3.52
N LEU A 50 -13.47 -6.47 3.71
CA LEU A 50 -13.54 -5.44 2.68
C LEU A 50 -12.63 -5.78 1.49
N MET A 51 -11.42 -6.29 1.77
CA MET A 51 -10.47 -6.73 0.75
C MET A 51 -11.07 -7.87 -0.09
N GLN A 52 -11.67 -8.89 0.55
CA GLN A 52 -12.31 -10.00 -0.14
C GLN A 52 -13.48 -9.54 -1.03
N LYS A 53 -14.31 -8.62 -0.51
CA LYS A 53 -15.41 -8.01 -1.28
C LYS A 53 -14.89 -7.27 -2.51
N ALA A 54 -13.85 -6.46 -2.36
CA ALA A 54 -13.25 -5.73 -3.46
C ALA A 54 -12.59 -6.67 -4.49
N SER A 55 -11.82 -7.65 -4.02
CA SER A 55 -11.19 -8.69 -4.84
C SER A 55 -12.23 -9.44 -5.69
N SER A 56 -13.33 -9.89 -5.07
CA SER A 56 -14.40 -10.58 -5.79
C SER A 56 -15.10 -9.69 -6.80
N LYS A 57 -15.41 -8.43 -6.42
CA LYS A 57 -16.11 -7.49 -7.29
C LYS A 57 -15.30 -7.08 -8.52
N PHE A 58 -13.99 -6.95 -8.37
CA PHE A 58 -13.10 -6.43 -9.42
C PHE A 58 -12.15 -7.49 -9.99
N ALA A 59 -12.42 -8.78 -9.76
CA ALA A 59 -11.61 -9.88 -10.26
C ALA A 59 -10.09 -9.73 -9.98
N ASN A 60 -9.74 -9.24 -8.78
CA ASN A 60 -8.37 -8.90 -8.39
C ASN A 60 -7.68 -7.82 -9.27
N ASP A 61 -8.42 -6.96 -9.97
CA ASP A 61 -7.83 -5.75 -10.58
C ASP A 61 -7.45 -4.76 -9.48
N TYR A 62 -6.16 -4.70 -9.16
CA TYR A 62 -5.63 -3.88 -8.08
C TYR A 62 -5.77 -2.38 -8.37
N SER A 63 -5.86 -1.96 -9.63
CA SER A 63 -6.12 -0.55 -9.97
C SER A 63 -7.55 -0.17 -9.62
N LEU A 64 -8.53 -1.02 -9.96
CA LEU A 64 -9.93 -0.82 -9.59
C LEU A 64 -10.15 -0.92 -8.08
N MET A 65 -9.47 -1.85 -7.39
CA MET A 65 -9.53 -1.94 -5.93
C MET A 65 -8.98 -0.67 -5.25
N ARG A 66 -7.90 -0.07 -5.78
CA ARG A 66 -7.37 1.21 -5.27
C ARG A 66 -8.34 2.37 -5.50
N LEU A 67 -9.00 2.42 -6.65
CA LEU A 67 -10.06 3.41 -6.91
C LEU A 67 -11.28 3.20 -6.02
N TYR A 68 -11.64 1.95 -5.73
CA TYR A 68 -12.71 1.63 -4.80
C TYR A 68 -12.40 2.12 -3.37
N ALA A 69 -11.19 1.88 -2.88
CA ALA A 69 -10.72 2.43 -1.61
C ALA A 69 -10.74 3.96 -1.59
N MET A 70 -10.29 4.60 -2.68
CA MET A 70 -10.33 6.05 -2.83
C MET A 70 -11.77 6.58 -2.76
N GLY A 71 -12.74 5.91 -3.38
CA GLY A 71 -14.15 6.30 -3.31
C GLY A 71 -14.73 6.22 -1.90
N ILE A 72 -14.36 5.19 -1.12
CA ILE A 72 -14.75 5.07 0.29
C ILE A 72 -14.20 6.25 1.10
N ASP A 73 -12.91 6.57 0.92
CA ASP A 73 -12.28 7.67 1.64
C ASP A 73 -12.80 9.04 1.20
N ALA A 74 -13.15 9.21 -0.08
CA ALA A 74 -13.76 10.43 -0.61
C ALA A 74 -15.11 10.72 0.05
N TRP A 75 -15.91 9.68 0.35
CA TRP A 75 -17.13 9.83 1.12
C TRP A 75 -16.84 10.36 2.54
N SER A 76 -15.85 9.79 3.23
CA SER A 76 -15.44 10.26 4.55
C SER A 76 -14.95 11.70 4.52
N LEU A 77 -14.16 12.09 3.52
CA LEU A 77 -13.71 13.47 3.31
C LEU A 77 -14.88 14.43 3.11
N ALA A 78 -15.84 14.08 2.25
CA ALA A 78 -17.01 14.91 1.97
C ALA A 78 -17.89 15.13 3.21
N ASN A 79 -18.06 14.10 4.05
CA ASN A 79 -18.84 14.22 5.29
C ASN A 79 -18.12 15.02 6.38
N ASN A 80 -16.81 15.26 6.25
CA ASN A 80 -16.00 16.06 7.18
C ASN A 80 -15.46 17.33 6.48
N TYR A 81 -16.28 17.96 5.63
CA TYR A 81 -15.88 19.08 4.80
C TYR A 81 -15.43 20.31 5.61
N ASN A 82 -16.02 20.53 6.79
CA ASN A 82 -15.67 21.67 7.64
C ASN A 82 -14.23 21.54 8.20
N GLU A 83 -13.83 20.35 8.62
CA GLU A 83 -12.47 20.04 9.09
C GLU A 83 -11.48 19.98 7.92
N LEU A 84 -11.92 19.47 6.77
CA LEU A 84 -11.17 19.45 5.53
C LEU A 84 -10.75 20.87 5.12
N THR A 85 -11.68 21.81 5.07
CA THR A 85 -11.42 23.22 4.68
C THR A 85 -10.60 23.99 5.71
N LYS A 86 -10.60 23.56 6.98
CA LYS A 86 -9.73 24.10 8.03
C LYS A 86 -8.31 23.53 8.00
N GLY A 87 -8.06 22.49 7.20
CA GLY A 87 -6.76 21.81 7.15
C GLY A 87 -6.44 20.96 8.38
N THR A 88 -7.42 20.63 9.22
CA THR A 88 -7.21 19.89 10.48
C THR A 88 -7.64 18.43 10.41
N LEU A 89 -8.21 17.99 9.29
CA LEU A 89 -8.73 16.64 9.14
C LEU A 89 -7.60 15.61 9.00
N GLN A 90 -7.62 14.60 9.87
CA GLN A 90 -6.74 13.43 9.81
C GLN A 90 -7.50 12.16 10.21
N PHE A 91 -7.36 11.08 9.43
CA PHE A 91 -7.93 9.78 9.80
C PHE A 91 -7.25 8.61 9.07
N ASN A 92 -7.39 7.41 9.63
CA ASN A 92 -6.95 6.17 8.99
C ASN A 92 -7.99 5.70 7.97
N GLY A 93 -7.75 6.02 6.70
CA GLY A 93 -8.58 5.61 5.58
C GLY A 93 -8.22 4.25 5.01
N VAL A 94 -9.05 3.78 4.08
CA VAL A 94 -8.85 2.52 3.35
C VAL A 94 -7.76 2.67 2.28
N SER A 95 -7.55 3.90 1.79
CA SER A 95 -6.53 4.28 0.81
C SER A 95 -5.22 4.82 1.42
N GLY A 96 -5.14 4.92 2.75
CA GLY A 96 -3.97 5.38 3.50
C GLY A 96 -4.37 6.12 4.79
N SER A 97 -3.40 6.43 5.66
CA SER A 97 -3.61 7.44 6.69
C SER A 97 -3.63 8.81 6.01
N LEU A 98 -4.79 9.46 6.02
CA LEU A 98 -5.03 10.72 5.33
C LEU A 98 -4.80 11.88 6.29
N ARG A 99 -4.08 12.90 5.82
CA ARG A 99 -3.95 14.19 6.50
C ARG A 99 -4.10 15.30 5.49
N VAL A 100 -4.83 16.34 5.85
CA VAL A 100 -4.97 17.54 5.04
C VAL A 100 -3.86 18.52 5.43
N GLU A 101 -3.25 19.17 4.45
CA GLU A 101 -2.34 20.28 4.65
C GLU A 101 -2.90 21.56 4.01
N ASP A 102 -2.10 22.63 4.07
CA ASP A 102 -2.40 23.90 3.44
C ASP A 102 -2.85 23.71 1.98
N ASN A 103 -3.78 24.57 1.56
CA ASN A 103 -4.41 24.54 0.24
C ASN A 103 -5.29 23.30 -0.04
N CYS A 104 -5.83 22.65 1.00
CA CYS A 104 -6.69 21.46 0.90
C CYS A 104 -6.01 20.27 0.20
N THR A 105 -4.68 20.17 0.30
CA THR A 105 -3.94 19.03 -0.25
C THR A 105 -4.06 17.83 0.66
N ILE A 106 -4.53 16.69 0.13
CA ILE A 106 -4.68 15.45 0.89
C ILE A 106 -3.41 14.61 0.73
N TYR A 107 -2.66 14.47 1.82
CA TYR A 107 -1.51 13.57 1.91
C TYR A 107 -1.93 12.20 2.39
N ARG A 108 -1.25 11.16 1.88
CA ARG A 108 -1.49 9.77 2.26
C ARG A 108 -0.20 9.14 2.75
N GLN A 109 -0.19 8.72 4.01
CA GLN A 109 0.85 7.84 4.52
C GLN A 109 0.44 6.39 4.25
N LEU A 110 1.28 5.67 3.51
CA LEU A 110 1.04 4.29 3.10
C LEU A 110 1.87 3.32 3.95
N PRO A 111 1.32 2.15 4.33
CA PRO A 111 2.11 1.08 4.90
C PRO A 111 3.14 0.56 3.90
N TRP A 112 4.26 0.07 4.42
CA TRP A 112 5.30 -0.61 3.66
C TRP A 112 5.16 -2.12 3.77
N MET A 113 5.25 -2.79 2.64
CA MET A 113 5.18 -4.23 2.47
C MET A 113 6.45 -4.73 1.79
N GLN A 114 6.75 -6.00 1.94
CA GLN A 114 7.90 -6.66 1.34
C GLN A 114 7.49 -7.98 0.70
N PHE A 115 8.05 -8.24 -0.48
CA PHE A 115 8.03 -9.57 -1.07
C PHE A 115 9.05 -10.46 -0.35
N LYS A 116 8.58 -11.57 0.22
CA LYS A 116 9.40 -12.50 0.99
C LYS A 116 8.93 -13.93 0.80
N GLN A 117 9.78 -14.75 0.20
CA GLN A 117 9.53 -16.19 -0.03
C GLN A 117 8.17 -16.46 -0.72
N GLY A 118 7.86 -15.69 -1.77
CA GLY A 118 6.61 -15.81 -2.53
C GLY A 118 5.37 -15.21 -1.84
N LYS A 119 5.53 -14.61 -0.67
CA LYS A 119 4.48 -13.94 0.11
C LYS A 119 4.70 -12.43 0.17
N ILE A 120 3.67 -11.72 0.59
CA ILE A 120 3.72 -10.29 0.89
C ILE A 120 3.55 -10.16 2.41
N GLU A 121 4.52 -9.54 3.07
CA GLU A 121 4.53 -9.34 4.52
C GLU A 121 4.73 -7.85 4.84
N PRO A 122 4.18 -7.33 5.96
CA PRO A 122 4.51 -5.99 6.43
C PRO A 122 6.00 -5.84 6.72
N VAL A 123 6.57 -4.69 6.41
CA VAL A 123 7.91 -4.33 6.88
C VAL A 123 7.79 -3.92 8.35
N GLY A 124 8.47 -4.64 9.25
CA GLY A 124 8.56 -4.25 10.66
C GLY A 124 9.20 -2.87 10.78
N GLN A 125 8.58 -2.00 11.59
CA GLN A 125 9.14 -0.69 11.95
C GLN A 125 10.27 -0.86 12.98
#